data_AF-A0A392SKJ6-F1
#
_entry.id   AF-A0A392SKJ6-F1
#
_cell.length_a   1.000
_cell.length_b   1.000
_cell.length_c   1.000
_cell.angle_alpha   90.00
_cell.angle_beta   90.00
_cell.angle_gamma   90.00
#
_symmetry.space_group_name_H-M   'P 1'
#
loop_
_entity.id
_entity.type
_entity.pdbx_description
1 polymer ?
#
loop_
_entity_poly.entity_id
_entity_poly.type
_entity_poly.pdbx_seq_one_letter_code
_entity_poly.pdbx_strand_id
1 'polypeptide(L)' 'DSAWASLVHVVPKKGGMTVVHNEKNELIPTGTVTGWRMCIDYRRLNTSTRKDHFPLPFMD' A
#
# COMPACT_ATOMS: atom_id res chain seq x y z
N ASP A 1 -3.91 19.16 19.55
CA ASP A 1 -3.52 17.74 19.48
C ASP A 1 -4.69 16.82 19.73
N SER A 2 -4.90 15.86 18.84
CA SER A 2 -5.91 14.82 19.03
C SER A 2 -5.35 13.69 19.91
N ALA A 3 -6.10 13.27 20.92
CA ALA A 3 -5.75 12.09 21.72
C ALA A 3 -5.75 10.79 20.90
N TRP A 4 -6.41 10.82 19.73
CA TRP A 4 -6.47 9.74 18.76
C TRP A 4 -5.59 10.12 17.56
N ALA A 5 -4.33 9.73 17.62
CA ALA A 5 -3.39 9.83 16.52
C ALA A 5 -3.01 8.41 16.06
N SER A 6 -3.02 8.20 14.74
CA SER A 6 -2.58 6.96 14.09
C SER A 6 -1.22 7.17 13.43
N LEU A 7 -0.39 6.13 13.42
CA LEU A 7 0.90 6.16 12.74
C LEU A 7 0.69 6.31 11.22
N VAL A 8 1.49 7.16 10.59
CA VAL A 8 1.49 7.34 9.13
C VAL A 8 2.71 6.64 8.56
N HIS A 9 2.48 5.76 7.60
CA HIS A 9 3.52 5.07 6.84
C HIS A 9 3.56 5.60 5.41
N VAL A 10 4.76 5.75 4.86
CA VAL A 10 4.93 6.12 3.45
C VAL A 10 5.32 4.85 2.69
N VAL A 11 4.44 4.40 1.80
CA VAL A 11 4.59 3.16 1.02
C VAL A 11 4.96 3.52 -0.41
N PRO A 12 6.07 2.98 -0.96
CA PRO A 12 6.42 3.21 -2.36
C PRO A 12 5.38 2.55 -3.28
N LYS A 13 4.89 3.30 -4.26
CA LYS A 13 4.04 2.77 -5.32
C LYS A 13 4.92 2.03 -6.31
N LYS A 14 4.66 0.73 -6.48
CA LYS A 14 5.28 -0.07 -7.54
C LYS A 14 4.85 0.48 -8.89
N GLY A 15 5.82 0.92 -9.69
CA GLY A 15 5.63 1.30 -11.08
C GLY A 15 5.63 0.11 -12.03
N GLY A 16 5.81 0.40 -13.32
CA GLY A 16 6.15 -0.62 -14.31
C GLY A 16 7.45 -1.35 -13.93
N MET A 17 7.54 -2.62 -14.30
CA MET A 17 8.76 -3.41 -14.13
C MET A 17 9.64 -3.22 -15.36
N THR A 18 10.86 -2.71 -15.16
CA THR A 18 11.86 -2.62 -16.23
C THR A 18 12.90 -3.72 -16.03
N VAL A 19 13.31 -4.38 -17.11
CA VAL A 19 14.39 -5.37 -17.05
C VAL A 19 15.67 -4.68 -17.50
N VAL A 20 16.68 -4.66 -16.63
CA VAL A 20 17.98 -4.02 -16.89
C VAL A 20 19.06 -5.10 -16.94
N HIS A 21 19.96 -5.02 -17.91
CA HIS A 21 21.14 -5.88 -17.97
C HIS A 21 22.21 -5.37 -16.99
N ASN A 22 22.74 -6.26 -16.15
CA ASN A 22 23.93 -5.95 -15.34
C ASN A 22 25.23 -6.13 -16.14
N GLU A 23 26.38 -5.88 -15.51
CA GLU A 23 27.72 -6.04 -16.10
C GLU A 23 28.05 -7.49 -16.53
N LYS A 24 27.31 -8.48 -16.02
CA LYS A 24 27.40 -9.89 -16.36
C LYS A 24 26.33 -10.31 -17.40
N ASN A 25 25.63 -9.36 -18.03
CA ASN A 25 24.50 -9.58 -18.93
C ASN A 25 23.28 -10.27 -18.31
N GLU A 26 23.20 -10.40 -16.99
CA GLU A 26 22.03 -10.97 -16.32
C GLU A 26 20.87 -9.97 -16.34
N LEU A 27 19.67 -10.47 -16.64
CA LEU A 27 18.43 -9.69 -16.67
C LEU A 27 17.92 -9.49 -15.24
N ILE A 28 18.11 -8.31 -14.67
CA ILE A 28 17.60 -7.97 -13.33
C ILE A 28 16.26 -7.23 -13.47
N PRO A 29 15.14 -7.81 -12.97
CA PRO A 29 13.87 -7.09 -12.92
C PRO A 29 13.97 -5.98 -11.88
N THR A 30 14.11 -4.75 -12.35
CA THR A 30 14.20 -3.56 -11.52
C THR A 30 12.85 -2.86 -11.51
N GLY A 31 12.21 -2.81 -10.34
CA GLY A 31 10.95 -2.09 -10.16
C GLY A 31 11.21 -0.60 -9.98
N THR A 32 10.72 0.23 -10.89
CA THR A 32 10.80 1.69 -10.71
C THR A 32 9.74 2.14 -9.70
N VAL A 33 10.14 2.88 -8.67
CA VAL A 33 9.18 3.54 -7.76
C VAL A 33 8.66 4.79 -8.45
N THR A 34 7.39 4.80 -8.87
CA THR A 34 6.81 5.94 -9.62
C THR A 34 6.15 6.99 -8.71
N GLY A 35 6.05 6.70 -7.41
CA GLY A 35 5.49 7.64 -6.45
C GLY A 35 5.35 7.04 -5.06
N TRP A 36 4.83 7.83 -4.14
CA TRP A 36 4.64 7.42 -2.75
C TRP A 36 3.16 7.49 -2.37
N ARG A 37 2.73 6.59 -1.49
CA ARG A 37 1.38 6.56 -0.92
C ARG A 37 1.50 6.74 0.59
N MET A 38 0.79 7.71 1.15
CA MET A 38 0.59 7.75 2.60
C MET A 38 -0.44 6.68 2.97
N CYS A 39 -0.09 5.84 3.93
CA CYS A 39 -0.92 4.79 4.50
C CYS A 39 -1.04 5.08 5.99
N ILE A 40 -2.26 5.35 6.46
CA ILE A 40 -2.53 5.59 7.88
C ILE A 40 -2.89 4.26 8.53
N ASP A 41 -2.22 3.93 9.65
CA ASP A 41 -2.51 2.71 10.40
C ASP A 41 -3.82 2.85 11.20
N TYR A 42 -4.90 2.36 10.60
CA TYR A 42 -6.22 2.34 11.20
C TYR A 42 -6.50 1.10 12.06
N ARG A 43 -5.53 0.21 12.32
CA ARG A 43 -5.81 -1.04 13.06
C ARG A 43 -6.45 -0.78 14.43
N ARG A 44 -5.94 0.21 15.17
CA ARG A 44 -6.52 0.61 16.46
C ARG A 44 -7.92 1.22 16.30
N LEU A 45 -8.11 2.07 15.28
CA LEU A 45 -9.39 2.71 15.00
C LEU A 45 -10.47 1.68 14.61
N ASN A 46 -10.15 0.77 13.70
CA ASN A 46 -11.07 -0.24 13.18
C ASN A 46 -11.57 -1.19 14.28
N THR A 47 -10.77 -1.44 15.32
CA THR A 47 -11.19 -2.23 16.49
C THR A 47 -12.14 -1.46 17.40
N SER A 48 -11.97 -0.13 17.52
CA SER A 48 -12.82 0.72 18.34
C SER A 48 -14.16 1.08 17.68
N THR A 49 -14.26 0.98 16.35
CA THR A 49 -15.49 1.30 15.60
C THR A 49 -16.39 0.08 15.41
N ARG A 50 -17.72 0.27 15.47
CA ARG A 50 -18.70 -0.76 15.08
C ARG A 50 -18.78 -0.82 13.54
N LYS A 51 -18.73 -2.03 12.99
CA LYS A 51 -18.92 -2.26 11.55
C LYS A 51 -20.40 -2.16 11.22
N ASP A 52 -20.75 -1.28 10.30
CA ASP A 52 -22.05 -1.29 9.67
C ASP A 52 -22.08 -2.36 8.58
N HIS A 53 -23.15 -3.15 8.52
CA HIS A 53 -23.23 -4.31 7.61
C HIS A 53 -24.11 -3.98 6.41
N PHE A 54 -23.51 -3.38 5.39
CA PHE A 54 -24.16 -3.20 4.10
C PHE A 54 -23.92 -4.45 3.22
N PRO A 55 -24.95 -5.27 2.92
CA PRO A 55 -24.77 -6.46 2.09
C PRO A 55 -24.52 -6.04 0.65
N LEU A 56 -23.28 -6.21 0.17
CA LEU A 56 -22.95 -6.06 -1.24
C LEU A 56 -23.42 -7.30 -1.99
N PRO A 57 -24.03 -7.14 -3.19
CA PRO A 57 -24.35 -8.28 -4.03
C PRO A 57 -23.04 -9.00 -4.40
N PHE A 58 -23.05 -10.33 -4.33
CA PHE A 58 -22.00 -11.12 -4.94
C PHE A 58 -22.15 -11.01 -6.46
N MET A 59 -21.02 -10.96 -7.17
CA MET A 59 -21.02 -11.14 -8.62
C MET A 59 -21.15 -12.64 -8.86
N ASP A 60 -22.23 -13.06 -9.52
CA ASP A 60 -22.38 -14.42 -10.04
C ASP A 60 -21.34 -14.74 -11.12
#